data_AF-A0A1E7XCV2-F1
#
_entry.id   AF-A0A1E7XCV2-F1
#
_cell.length_a   1.000
_cell.length_b   1.000
_cell.length_c   1.000
_cell.angle_alpha   90.00
_cell.angle_beta   90.00
_cell.angle_gamma   90.00
#
_symmetry.space_group_name_H-M   'P 1'
#
loop_
_entity.id
_entity.type
_entity.pdbx_description
1 polymer ?
#
loop_
_entity_poly.entity_id
_entity_poly.type
_entity_poly.pdbx_seq_one_letter_code
_entity_poly.pdbx_strand_id
1 'polypeptide(L)'
;MDETNTLDNQDIAKKLDEVAKLLAENTAAIQQSHDRLLKKKDVIALYFGGVNNNTVDVAMHSKDFPKVYLNGKSGRPLYPAKEVEQWIQDHIVYGY
;
A
#
# COMPACT_ATOMS: atom_id res chain seq x y z
N MET A 1 21.52 -6.11 -45.08
CA MET A 1 22.25 -5.60 -43.89
C MET A 1 21.40 -6.03 -42.71
N ASP A 2 21.75 -7.15 -42.07
CA ASP A 2 21.09 -7.58 -40.82
C ASP A 2 22.08 -7.31 -39.70
N GLU A 3 21.85 -6.22 -38.97
CA GLU A 3 22.54 -5.94 -37.72
C GLU A 3 22.01 -6.93 -36.68
N THR A 4 22.61 -8.11 -36.59
CA THR A 4 22.43 -8.98 -35.43
C THR A 4 23.07 -8.28 -34.24
N ASN A 5 22.23 -7.61 -33.44
CA ASN A 5 22.60 -7.03 -32.16
C ASN A 5 22.94 -8.18 -31.20
N THR A 6 24.19 -8.65 -31.24
CA THR A 6 24.70 -9.65 -30.31
C THR A 6 24.83 -8.96 -28.95
N LEU A 7 23.79 -9.08 -28.13
CA LEU A 7 23.87 -8.71 -26.71
C LEU A 7 25.02 -9.51 -26.09
N ASP A 8 26.10 -8.82 -25.75
CA ASP A 8 27.24 -9.42 -25.07
C ASP A 8 26.78 -9.98 -23.72
N ASN A 9 27.29 -11.14 -23.34
CA ASN A 9 26.90 -11.79 -22.09
C ASN A 9 27.16 -10.91 -20.86
N GLN A 10 28.10 -9.96 -20.93
CA GLN A 10 28.31 -8.96 -19.87
C GLN A 10 27.20 -7.90 -19.81
N ASP A 11 26.59 -7.54 -20.94
CA ASP A 11 25.46 -6.60 -21.00
C ASP A 11 24.20 -7.23 -20.41
N ILE A 12 24.00 -8.53 -20.66
CA ILE A 12 22.92 -9.32 -20.05
C ILE A 12 23.11 -9.41 -18.53
N ALA A 13 24.33 -9.68 -18.06
CA ALA A 13 24.62 -9.75 -16.62
C ALA A 13 24.37 -8.41 -15.91
N LYS A 14 24.78 -7.29 -16.50
CA LYS A 14 24.50 -5.95 -15.95
C LYS A 14 23.02 -5.65 -15.85
N LYS A 15 22.24 -5.98 -16.89
CA LYS A 15 20.78 -5.79 -16.88
C LYS A 15 20.10 -6.66 -15.83
N LEU A 16 20.57 -7.89 -15.63
CA LEU A 16 20.05 -8.78 -14.58
C LEU A 16 20.33 -8.22 -13.18
N ASP A 17 21.53 -7.69 -12.93
CA ASP A 17 21.86 -7.03 -11.66
C ASP A 17 21.00 -5.77 -11.42
N GLU A 18 20.75 -4.99 -12.47
CA GLU A 18 19.91 -3.80 -12.41
C GLU A 18 18.43 -4.16 -12.12
N VAL A 19 17.92 -5.22 -12.75
CA VAL A 19 16.59 -5.78 -12.45
C VAL A 19 16.52 -6.30 -11.02
N ALA A 20 17.53 -7.02 -10.54
CA ALA A 20 17.58 -7.52 -9.16
C ALA A 20 17.58 -6.38 -8.15
N LYS A 21 18.30 -5.29 -8.42
CA LYS A 21 18.32 -4.09 -7.59
C LYS A 21 16.95 -3.41 -7.55
N LEU A 22 16.32 -3.20 -8.72
CA LEU A 22 14.97 -2.63 -8.80
C LEU A 22 13.94 -3.50 -8.07
N LEU A 23 14.07 -4.83 -8.17
CA LEU A 23 13.18 -5.76 -7.47
C LEU A 23 13.33 -5.64 -5.95
N ALA A 24 14.57 -5.52 -5.46
CA ALA A 24 14.85 -5.34 -4.03
C ALA A 24 14.32 -3.98 -3.51
N GLU A 25 14.55 -2.90 -4.25
CA GLU A 25 14.06 -1.56 -3.91
C GLU A 25 12.52 -1.51 -3.89
N ASN A 26 11.87 -2.11 -4.89
CA ASN A 26 10.41 -2.19 -4.93
C ASN A 26 9.84 -3.06 -3.80
N THR A 27 10.50 -4.18 -3.48
CA THR A 27 10.08 -5.04 -2.37
C THR A 27 10.18 -4.32 -1.03
N ALA A 28 11.27 -3.58 -0.81
CA ALA A 28 11.45 -2.77 0.39
C ALA A 28 10.42 -1.63 0.48
N ALA A 29 10.10 -0.98 -0.65
CA ALA A 29 9.06 0.06 -0.71
C ALA A 29 7.66 -0.51 -0.42
N ILE A 30 7.34 -1.69 -0.95
CA ILE A 30 6.08 -2.40 -0.67
C ILE A 30 6.01 -2.77 0.83
N GLN A 31 7.08 -3.32 1.40
CA GLN A 31 7.12 -3.70 2.81
C GLN A 31 6.97 -2.48 3.74
N GLN A 32 7.66 -1.37 3.44
CA GLN A 32 7.49 -0.12 4.19
C GLN A 32 6.08 0.46 4.07
N SER A 33 5.41 0.27 2.94
CA SER A 33 4.01 0.65 2.76
C SER A 33 3.08 -0.21 3.64
N HIS A 34 3.37 -1.51 3.78
CA HIS A 34 2.57 -2.42 4.60
C HIS A 34 2.67 -2.16 6.10
N ASP A 35 3.85 -1.79 6.60
CA ASP A 35 4.08 -1.48 8.02
C ASP A 35 3.71 -0.02 8.39
N ARG A 36 3.15 0.72 7.43
CA ARG A 36 2.81 2.14 7.60
C ARG A 36 1.55 2.33 8.43
N LEU A 37 1.65 3.18 9.45
CA LEU A 37 0.50 3.70 10.18
C LEU A 37 0.00 4.98 9.52
N LEU A 38 -1.27 4.97 9.10
CA LEU A 38 -1.95 6.07 8.43
C LEU A 38 -2.77 6.91 9.43
N LYS A 39 -2.95 8.20 9.13
CA LYS A 39 -3.94 9.03 9.85
C LYS A 39 -5.30 8.92 9.17
N LYS A 40 -6.37 9.33 9.87
CA LYS A 40 -7.75 9.35 9.32
C LYS A 40 -7.80 9.97 7.92
N LYS A 41 -7.17 11.14 7.73
CA LYS A 41 -7.15 11.85 6.44
C LYS A 41 -6.48 11.03 5.33
N ASP A 42 -5.40 10.32 5.64
CA ASP A 42 -4.65 9.53 4.66
C ASP A 42 -5.45 8.32 4.22
N VAL A 43 -6.13 7.63 5.16
CA VAL A 43 -7.03 6.52 4.85
C VAL A 43 -8.16 6.95 3.92
N ILE A 44 -8.78 8.10 4.20
CA ILE A 44 -9.87 8.63 3.37
C ILE A 44 -9.37 8.93 1.96
N ALA A 45 -8.22 9.59 1.85
CA ALA A 45 -7.65 9.93 0.55
C ALA A 45 -7.24 8.71 -0.28
N LEU A 46 -6.66 7.68 0.37
CA LEU A 46 -6.14 6.49 -0.30
C LEU A 46 -7.23 5.49 -0.69
N TYR A 47 -8.19 5.25 0.19
CA TYR A 47 -9.14 4.14 0.01
C TYR A 47 -10.59 4.56 -0.17
N PHE A 48 -10.95 5.78 0.23
CA PHE A 48 -12.31 6.30 0.13
C PHE A 48 -12.40 7.54 -0.79
N GLY A 49 -11.41 7.73 -1.66
CA GLY A 49 -11.38 8.85 -2.61
C GLY A 49 -12.62 8.84 -3.50
N GLY A 50 -13.49 9.82 -3.35
CA GLY A 50 -14.76 9.92 -4.09
C GLY A 50 -15.97 9.27 -3.42
N VAL A 51 -15.81 8.67 -2.24
CA VAL A 51 -16.93 8.13 -1.43
C VAL A 51 -17.54 9.24 -0.57
N ASN A 52 -18.86 9.22 -0.38
CA ASN A 52 -19.57 10.17 0.48
C ASN A 52 -19.05 10.09 1.93
N ASN A 53 -18.80 11.25 2.54
CA ASN A 53 -18.38 11.39 3.95
C ASN A 53 -19.24 10.58 4.93
N ASN A 54 -20.56 10.47 4.72
CA ASN A 54 -21.42 9.67 5.60
C ASN A 54 -21.05 8.18 5.55
N THR A 55 -20.79 7.64 4.36
CA THR A 55 -20.40 6.22 4.17
C THR A 55 -19.02 5.96 4.77
N VAL A 56 -18.10 6.91 4.59
CA VAL A 56 -16.76 6.85 5.19
C VAL A 56 -16.85 6.87 6.71
N ASP A 57 -17.66 7.75 7.29
CA ASP A 57 -17.81 7.81 8.75
C ASP A 57 -18.45 6.54 9.30
N VAL A 58 -19.42 5.93 8.61
CA VAL A 58 -20.00 4.64 9.02
C VAL A 58 -18.93 3.55 9.05
N ALA A 59 -18.13 3.42 7.99
CA ALA A 59 -17.04 2.44 7.93
C ALA A 59 -16.00 2.68 9.04
N MET A 60 -15.54 3.91 9.21
CA MET A 60 -14.48 4.24 10.18
C MET A 60 -14.93 4.14 11.65
N HIS A 61 -16.23 4.27 11.93
CA HIS A 61 -16.79 4.07 13.27
C HIS A 61 -17.20 2.61 13.54
N SER A 62 -17.05 1.72 12.55
CA SER A 62 -17.30 0.30 12.77
C SER A 62 -16.36 -0.26 13.85
N LYS A 63 -16.87 -1.22 14.62
CA LYS A 63 -16.13 -1.80 15.77
C LYS A 63 -14.91 -2.59 15.31
N ASP A 64 -15.05 -3.23 14.17
CA ASP A 64 -14.10 -4.08 13.46
C ASP A 64 -13.18 -3.31 12.51
N PHE A 65 -13.41 -2.01 12.30
CA PHE A 65 -12.52 -1.20 11.48
C PHE A 65 -11.12 -1.11 12.14
N PRO A 66 -10.04 -1.47 11.43
CA PRO A 66 -8.69 -1.56 12.00
C PRO A 66 -8.20 -0.22 12.52
N LYS A 67 -7.84 -0.17 13.81
CA LYS A 67 -7.30 1.04 14.45
C LYS A 67 -6.42 0.70 15.63
N VAL A 68 -5.33 1.46 15.77
CA VAL A 68 -4.37 1.34 16.87
C VAL A 68 -4.20 2.68 17.57
N TYR A 69 -3.98 2.64 18.87
CA TYR A 69 -3.71 3.81 19.70
C TYR A 69 -2.28 3.72 20.21
N LEU A 70 -1.43 4.66 19.79
CA LEU A 70 -0.06 4.75 20.32
C LEU A 70 -0.10 5.41 21.70
N ASN A 71 0.41 4.70 22.71
CA ASN A 71 0.56 5.26 24.05
C ASN A 71 1.61 6.39 24.01
N GLY A 72 1.16 7.64 24.16
CA GLY A 72 2.08 8.75 24.37
C GLY A 72 1.56 10.13 24.03
N LYS A 73 0.82 10.35 22.95
CA LYS A 73 0.35 11.69 22.56
C LYS A 73 -0.92 11.63 21.69
N SER A 74 -1.97 12.28 22.19
CA SER A 74 -3.26 12.55 21.54
C SER A 74 -4.06 11.30 21.17
N GLY A 75 -5.24 11.12 21.79
CA GLY A 75 -6.15 9.97 21.61
C GLY A 75 -6.80 9.82 20.22
N ARG A 76 -6.07 10.16 19.15
CA ARG A 76 -6.47 9.95 17.77
C ARG A 76 -5.97 8.57 17.33
N PRO A 77 -6.85 7.70 16.82
CA PRO A 77 -6.43 6.43 16.28
C PRO A 77 -5.53 6.63 15.05
N LEU A 78 -4.56 5.73 14.92
CA LEU A 78 -3.85 5.47 13.67
C LEU A 78 -4.40 4.19 13.06
N TYR A 79 -4.17 4.04 11.76
CA TYR A 79 -4.79 3.02 10.96
C TYR A 79 -3.69 2.23 10.24
N PRO A 80 -3.45 0.97 10.61
CA PRO A 80 -2.46 0.13 9.93
C PRO A 80 -2.87 -0.08 8.47
N ALA A 81 -2.04 0.36 7.51
CA ALA A 81 -2.40 0.37 6.10
C ALA A 81 -2.83 -1.02 5.59
N LYS A 82 -2.05 -2.05 5.93
CA LYS A 82 -2.33 -3.44 5.54
C LYS A 82 -3.66 -3.96 6.09
N GLU A 83 -3.94 -3.71 7.36
CA GLU A 83 -5.19 -4.17 7.98
C GLU A 83 -6.39 -3.45 7.38
N VAL A 84 -6.28 -2.13 7.15
CA VAL A 84 -7.33 -1.34 6.50
C VAL A 84 -7.60 -1.83 5.09
N GLU A 85 -6.55 -2.08 4.30
CA GLU A 85 -6.69 -2.60 2.94
C GLU A 85 -7.38 -3.96 2.92
N GLN A 86 -6.98 -4.88 3.81
CA GLN A 86 -7.64 -6.18 3.95
C GLN A 86 -9.10 -6.01 4.35
N TRP A 87 -9.40 -5.17 5.35
CA TRP A 87 -10.77 -4.91 5.78
C TRP A 87 -11.62 -4.38 4.62
N ILE A 88 -11.07 -3.48 3.82
CA ILE A 88 -11.76 -2.93 2.64
C ILE A 88 -11.99 -4.02 1.59
N GLN A 89 -11.02 -4.89 1.32
CA GLN A 89 -11.21 -6.02 0.42
C GLN A 89 -12.33 -6.94 0.91
N ASP A 90 -12.38 -7.22 2.21
CA ASP A 90 -13.38 -8.12 2.79
C ASP A 90 -14.79 -7.50 2.86
N HIS A 91 -14.90 -6.19 3.06
CA HIS A 91 -16.16 -5.50 3.35
C HIS A 91 -16.73 -4.68 2.18
N ILE A 92 -15.90 -4.27 1.21
CA ILE A 92 -16.31 -3.45 0.06
C ILE A 92 -16.39 -4.28 -1.23
N VAL A 93 -15.57 -5.32 -1.41
CA VAL A 93 -15.59 -6.13 -2.67
C VAL A 93 -16.83 -7.04 -2.77
N TYR A 94 -17.57 -7.26 -1.68
CA TYR A 94 -18.79 -8.09 -1.68
C TYR A 94 -20.11 -7.34 -1.50
N GLY A 95 -20.13 -6.02 -1.68
CA GLY A 95 -21.37 -5.26 -1.59
C GLY A 95 -21.33 -4.00 -2.41
N TYR A 96 -21.54 -4.12 -3.73
CA TYR A 96 -22.44 -3.32 -4.57
C TYR A 96 -22.39 -3.82 -6.03
#